data_AF-A0A6G3XL70-F1
#
_entry.id   AF-A0A6G3XL70-F1
#
_cell.length_a   1.000
_cell.length_b   1.000
_cell.length_c   1.000
_cell.angle_alpha   90.00
_cell.angle_beta   90.00
_cell.angle_gamma   90.00
#
_symmetry.space_group_name_H-M   'P 1'
#
loop_
_entity.id
_entity.type
_entity.pdbx_description
1 polymer ?
#
loop_
_entity_poly.entity_id
_entity_poly.type
_entity_poly.pdbx_seq_one_letter_code
_entity_poly.pdbx_strand_id
1 'polypeptide(L)'
;MVTVTRPRPSIPLALPQPRRVAVIGGSRTPFARSDGPYATASNQDLLTAALGGLVERYGLAGDRVGAFVAGAVLKHSRDFNLARETVLGSALDPRTPAHDIQQACGTGLQAVIAA
;
A
#
# COMPACT_ATOMS: atom_id res chain seq x y z
N MET A 1 -9.68 30.06 12.23
CA MET A 1 -10.90 30.20 13.05
C MET A 1 -11.77 28.98 12.79
N VAL A 2 -11.63 27.92 13.60
CA VAL A 2 -12.51 26.74 13.53
C VAL A 2 -13.46 26.83 14.71
N THR A 3 -14.72 27.09 14.45
CA THR A 3 -15.79 27.12 15.45
C THR A 3 -16.09 25.69 15.91
N VAL A 4 -15.81 25.39 17.18
CA VAL A 4 -16.24 24.14 17.82
C VAL A 4 -17.73 24.29 18.19
N THR A 5 -18.62 23.72 17.39
CA THR A 5 -20.03 23.57 17.74
C THR A 5 -20.19 22.45 18.78
N ARG A 6 -20.86 22.73 19.91
CA ARG A 6 -21.17 21.73 20.94
C ARG A 6 -21.91 20.51 20.35
N PRO A 7 -21.57 19.28 20.74
CA PRO A 7 -22.28 18.09 20.29
C PRO A 7 -23.69 18.01 20.90
N ARG A 8 -24.68 17.68 20.07
CA ARG A 8 -26.03 17.28 20.51
C ARG A 8 -25.95 15.92 21.23
N PRO A 9 -26.81 15.63 22.23
CA PRO A 9 -26.85 14.31 22.85
C PRO A 9 -27.23 13.26 21.80
N SER A 10 -26.34 12.30 21.57
CA SER A 10 -26.51 11.22 20.59
C SER A 10 -27.35 10.08 21.17
N ILE A 11 -28.47 9.77 20.52
CA ILE A 11 -29.17 8.49 20.68
C ILE A 11 -28.15 7.39 20.33
N PRO A 12 -27.97 6.35 21.16
CA PRO A 12 -27.04 5.26 20.84
C PRO A 12 -27.61 4.44 19.68
N LEU A 13 -27.20 4.79 18.46
CA LEU A 13 -27.29 3.89 17.33
C LEU A 13 -26.37 2.71 17.64
N ALA A 14 -26.89 1.48 17.62
CA ALA A 14 -26.06 0.29 17.71
C ALA A 14 -25.02 0.37 16.58
N LEU A 15 -23.74 0.53 16.95
CA LEU A 15 -22.67 0.60 15.97
C LEU A 15 -22.64 -0.74 15.22
N PRO A 16 -22.62 -0.73 13.87
CA PRO A 16 -22.47 -1.94 13.09
C PRO A 16 -21.24 -2.70 13.60
N GLN A 17 -21.39 -4.01 13.85
CA GLN A 17 -20.26 -4.81 14.27
C GLN A 17 -19.21 -4.81 13.15
N PRO A 18 -17.96 -4.40 13.43
CA PRO A 18 -16.95 -4.30 12.39
C PRO A 18 -16.68 -5.67 11.78
N ARG A 19 -16.50 -5.72 10.46
CA ARG A 19 -16.03 -6.92 9.78
C ARG A 19 -14.66 -7.30 10.34
N ARG A 20 -14.48 -8.59 10.65
CA ARG A 20 -13.18 -9.11 11.05
C ARG A 20 -12.20 -9.02 9.87
N VAL A 21 -11.02 -8.47 10.15
CA VAL A 21 -9.89 -8.35 9.21
C VAL A 21 -8.66 -8.94 9.87
N ALA A 22 -7.81 -9.62 9.11
CA ALA A 22 -6.60 -10.25 9.61
C ALA A 22 -5.43 -9.99 8.65
N VAL A 23 -4.22 -9.88 9.22
CA VAL A 23 -2.96 -9.83 8.47
C VAL A 23 -2.46 -11.26 8.29
N ILE A 24 -2.53 -11.76 7.06
CA ILE A 24 -2.11 -13.15 6.73
C ILE A 24 -0.59 -13.29 6.70
N GLY A 25 0.11 -12.18 6.41
CA GLY A 25 1.52 -12.00 6.71
C GLY A 25 2.11 -10.85 5.91
N GLY A 26 3.40 -10.91 5.60
CA GLY A 26 4.10 -9.79 5.01
C GLY A 26 5.47 -10.12 4.41
N SER A 27 5.93 -9.21 3.57
CA SER A 27 7.23 -9.22 2.92
C SER A 27 7.78 -7.80 2.89
N ARG A 28 9.10 -7.66 2.98
CA ARG A 28 9.79 -6.37 2.84
C ARG A 28 11.17 -6.57 2.26
N THR A 29 11.69 -5.55 1.59
CA THR A 29 13.12 -5.48 1.30
C THR A 29 13.92 -5.25 2.59
N PRO A 30 15.20 -5.68 2.65
CA PRO A 30 16.13 -5.26 3.69
C PRO A 30 16.23 -3.72 3.71
N PHE A 31 16.33 -3.13 4.90
CA PHE A 31 16.65 -1.70 4.99
C PHE A 31 18.15 -1.52 4.77
N ALA A 32 18.50 -0.65 3.83
CA ALA A 32 19.88 -0.29 3.54
C ALA A 32 20.07 1.22 3.73
N ARG A 33 21.32 1.62 3.96
CA ARG A 33 21.70 3.04 3.99
C ARG A 33 21.51 3.65 2.59
N SER A 34 21.02 4.88 2.54
CA SER A 34 20.99 5.67 1.30
C SER A 34 22.39 5.74 0.67
N ASP A 35 22.43 5.83 -0.66
CA ASP A 35 23.66 5.79 -1.48
C ASP A 35 24.50 4.51 -1.32
N GLY A 36 23.90 3.45 -0.76
CA GLY A 36 24.50 2.14 -0.60
C GLY A 36 24.02 1.12 -1.64
N PRO A 37 23.67 -0.12 -1.23
CA PRO A 37 23.31 -1.22 -2.13
C PRO A 37 22.16 -0.95 -3.11
N TYR A 38 21.28 -0.02 -2.80
CA TYR A 38 20.11 0.33 -3.64
C TYR A 38 20.26 1.67 -4.36
N ALA A 39 21.46 2.25 -4.42
CA ALA A 39 21.67 3.59 -4.98
C ALA A 39 21.20 3.74 -6.43
N THR A 40 21.22 2.67 -7.22
CA THR A 40 20.80 2.65 -8.62
C THR A 40 19.42 2.02 -8.83
N ALA A 41 18.77 1.54 -7.76
CA ALA A 41 17.45 0.95 -7.84
C ALA A 41 16.37 2.03 -7.86
N SER A 42 15.37 1.87 -8.72
CA SER A 42 14.19 2.73 -8.73
C SER A 42 13.22 2.36 -7.60
N ASN A 43 12.28 3.25 -7.30
CA ASN A 43 11.17 2.95 -6.40
C ASN A 43 10.36 1.73 -6.85
N GLN A 44 10.17 1.58 -8.17
CA GLN A 44 9.45 0.45 -8.73
C GLN A 44 10.22 -0.86 -8.54
N ASP A 45 11.55 -0.86 -8.71
CA ASP A 45 12.37 -2.06 -8.49
C ASP A 45 12.24 -2.57 -7.05
N LEU A 46 12.34 -1.66 -6.08
CA LEU A 46 12.24 -2.00 -4.66
C LEU A 46 10.83 -2.47 -4.27
N LEU A 47 9.78 -1.80 -4.79
CA LEU A 47 8.40 -2.20 -4.50
C LEU A 47 8.04 -3.52 -5.20
N THR A 48 8.51 -3.74 -6.42
CA THR A 48 8.31 -4.99 -7.16
C THR A 48 9.02 -6.15 -6.49
N ALA A 49 10.23 -5.94 -5.96
CA ALA A 49 10.93 -6.95 -5.17
C ALA A 49 10.17 -7.32 -3.88
N ALA A 50 9.63 -6.32 -3.17
CA ALA A 50 8.82 -6.56 -1.97
C ALA A 50 7.54 -7.36 -2.29
N LEU A 51 6.83 -6.98 -3.36
CA LEU A 51 5.63 -7.66 -3.84
C LEU A 51 5.96 -9.08 -4.35
N GLY A 52 7.04 -9.26 -5.10
CA GLY A 52 7.49 -10.55 -5.60
C GLY A 52 7.72 -11.54 -4.46
N GLY A 53 8.38 -11.11 -3.38
CA GLY A 53 8.55 -11.93 -2.19
C GLY A 53 7.22 -12.31 -1.50
N LEU A 54 6.17 -11.49 -1.62
CA LEU A 54 4.84 -11.83 -1.13
C LEU A 54 4.16 -12.85 -2.06
N VAL A 55 4.20 -12.60 -3.38
CA VAL A 55 3.60 -13.48 -4.39
C VAL A 55 4.20 -14.88 -4.32
N GLU A 56 5.51 -15.00 -4.18
CA GLU A 56 6.21 -16.29 -4.06
C GLU A 56 5.82 -17.02 -2.75
N ARG A 57 5.88 -16.33 -1.61
CA ARG A 57 5.58 -16.92 -0.30
C ARG A 57 4.15 -17.45 -0.17
N TYR A 58 3.20 -16.81 -0.84
CA TYR A 58 1.78 -17.12 -0.73
C TYR A 58 1.18 -17.74 -2.00
N GLY A 59 1.99 -18.01 -3.03
CA GLY A 59 1.54 -18.66 -4.26
C GLY A 59 0.52 -17.86 -5.07
N LEU A 60 0.65 -16.53 -5.12
CA LEU A 60 -0.34 -15.62 -5.73
C LEU A 60 -0.11 -15.36 -7.23
N ALA A 61 0.72 -16.17 -7.89
CA ALA A 61 1.07 -15.94 -9.28
C ALA A 61 -0.14 -16.14 -10.19
N GLY A 62 -0.48 -15.15 -11.00
CA GLY A 62 -1.67 -15.11 -11.84
C GLY A 62 -2.98 -14.79 -11.10
N ASP A 63 -2.93 -14.61 -9.78
CA ASP A 63 -4.13 -14.29 -9.01
C ASP A 63 -4.53 -12.82 -9.14
N ARG A 64 -5.84 -12.61 -9.20
CA ARG A 64 -6.43 -11.27 -9.15
C ARG A 64 -6.83 -10.94 -7.71
N VAL A 65 -6.00 -10.16 -7.03
CA VAL A 65 -6.31 -9.68 -5.68
C VAL A 65 -7.32 -8.52 -5.72
N GLY A 66 -8.00 -8.29 -4.60
CA GLY A 66 -9.07 -7.28 -4.50
C GLY A 66 -8.58 -5.85 -4.72
N ALA A 67 -7.39 -5.51 -4.21
CA ALA A 67 -6.70 -4.25 -4.45
C ALA A 67 -5.21 -4.37 -4.10
N PHE A 68 -4.38 -3.59 -4.80
CA PHE A 68 -3.00 -3.32 -4.41
C PHE A 68 -2.83 -1.82 -4.13
N VAL A 69 -2.61 -1.48 -2.87
CA VAL A 69 -2.45 -0.09 -2.42
C VAL A 69 -1.02 0.10 -1.95
N ALA A 70 -0.32 1.07 -2.53
CA ALA A 70 1.07 1.35 -2.21
C ALA A 70 1.39 2.83 -2.44
N GLY A 71 2.62 3.24 -2.12
CA GLY A 71 3.06 4.59 -2.39
C GLY A 71 4.46 4.88 -1.87
N ALA A 72 4.99 6.02 -2.28
CA ALA A 72 6.27 6.56 -1.84
C ALA A 72 6.14 8.07 -1.63
N VAL A 73 6.89 8.62 -0.67
CA VAL A 73 6.87 10.07 -0.37
C VAL A 73 7.63 10.87 -1.42
N LEU A 74 8.78 10.35 -1.85
CA LEU A 74 9.60 10.92 -2.90
C LEU A 74 9.56 9.98 -4.09
N LYS A 75 8.89 10.42 -5.16
CA LYS A 75 8.77 9.69 -6.40
C LYS A 75 9.13 10.57 -7.58
N HIS A 76 9.75 9.99 -8.60
CA HIS A 76 9.96 10.70 -9.84
C HIS A 76 8.60 10.98 -10.48
N SER A 77 8.45 12.11 -11.18
CA SER A 77 7.21 12.46 -11.91
C SER A 77 6.71 11.38 -12.88
N ARG A 78 7.60 10.51 -13.39
CA ARG A 78 7.25 9.39 -14.26
C ARG A 78 6.58 8.24 -13.49
N ASP A 79 6.87 8.12 -12.20
CA ASP A 79 6.30 7.12 -11.30
C ASP A 79 4.98 7.64 -10.69
N PHE A 80 4.16 8.31 -11.50
CA PHE A 80 2.94 8.96 -11.01
C PHE A 80 1.90 7.94 -10.52
N ASN A 81 1.92 6.72 -11.05
CA ASN A 81 1.11 5.59 -10.62
C ASN A 81 2.00 4.38 -10.30
N LEU A 82 2.89 4.55 -9.32
CA LEU A 82 3.90 3.56 -8.91
C LEU A 82 3.27 2.21 -8.58
N ALA A 83 2.16 2.20 -7.84
CA ALA A 83 1.44 0.99 -7.47
C ALA A 83 0.95 0.22 -8.70
N ARG A 84 0.42 0.92 -9.71
CA ARG A 84 -0.08 0.29 -10.94
C ARG A 84 1.04 -0.32 -11.76
N GLU A 85 2.12 0.41 -11.97
CA GLU A 85 3.27 -0.09 -12.73
C GLU A 85 3.94 -1.27 -12.02
N THR A 86 3.93 -1.29 -10.68
CA THR A 86 4.39 -2.44 -9.90
C THR A 86 3.54 -3.68 -10.15
N VAL A 87 2.20 -3.56 -10.15
CA VAL A 87 1.32 -4.70 -10.48
C VAL A 87 1.57 -5.21 -11.89
N LEU A 88 1.70 -4.31 -12.87
CA LEU A 88 1.96 -4.66 -14.27
C LEU A 88 3.33 -5.33 -14.48
N GLY A 89 4.33 -4.96 -13.67
CA GLY A 89 5.65 -5.59 -13.67
C GLY A 89 5.77 -6.83 -12.77
N SER A 90 4.69 -7.23 -12.08
CA SER A 90 4.69 -8.37 -11.16
C SER A 90 4.09 -9.62 -11.79
N ALA A 91 4.09 -10.73 -11.05
CA ALA A 91 3.43 -11.97 -11.45
C ALA A 91 1.93 -12.00 -11.09
N LEU A 92 1.33 -10.91 -10.56
CA LEU A 92 -0.12 -10.85 -10.32
C LEU A 92 -0.92 -10.72 -11.62
N ASP A 93 -2.23 -10.99 -11.57
CA ASP A 93 -3.12 -10.70 -12.70
C ASP A 93 -3.11 -9.19 -13.01
N PRO A 94 -2.87 -8.77 -14.27
CA PRO A 94 -2.83 -7.35 -14.65
C PRO A 94 -4.17 -6.62 -14.46
N ARG A 95 -5.29 -7.33 -14.27
CA ARG A 95 -6.62 -6.79 -13.94
C ARG A 95 -6.80 -6.52 -12.44
N THR A 96 -5.79 -6.79 -11.63
CA THR A 96 -5.74 -6.36 -10.22
C THR A 96 -5.79 -4.83 -10.17
N PRO A 97 -6.78 -4.23 -9.49
CA PRO A 97 -6.83 -2.79 -9.35
C PRO A 97 -5.73 -2.31 -8.40
N ALA A 98 -5.09 -1.20 -8.76
CA ALA A 98 -3.99 -0.62 -7.98
C ALA A 98 -4.04 0.90 -8.01
N HIS A 99 -3.69 1.53 -6.89
CA HIS A 99 -3.63 2.99 -6.80
C HIS A 99 -2.57 3.46 -5.79
N ASP A 100 -2.04 4.65 -6.07
CA ASP A 100 -1.06 5.32 -5.23
C ASP A 100 -1.72 6.10 -4.10
N ILE A 101 -1.05 6.14 -2.95
CA ILE A 101 -1.35 7.04 -1.85
C ILE A 101 -0.07 7.71 -1.33
N GLN A 102 -0.20 8.86 -0.66
CA GLN A 102 0.94 9.57 -0.11
C GLN A 102 0.55 10.34 1.15
N GLN A 103 1.19 10.02 2.28
CA GLN A 103 1.00 10.71 3.56
C GLN A 103 2.31 10.75 4.35
N ALA A 104 3.36 11.37 3.79
CA ALA A 104 4.68 11.42 4.41
C ALA A 104 5.09 10.06 5.01
N CYS A 105 5.63 10.04 6.24
CA CYS A 105 5.97 8.80 6.96
C CYS A 105 4.77 7.86 7.20
N GLY A 106 3.54 8.39 7.20
CA GLY A 106 2.30 7.62 7.37
C GLY A 106 1.84 6.88 6.11
N THR A 107 2.52 7.00 4.97
CA THR A 107 2.11 6.39 3.70
C THR A 107 1.89 4.88 3.81
N GLY A 108 2.80 4.15 4.45
CA GLY A 108 2.66 2.69 4.62
C GLY A 108 1.46 2.29 5.46
N LEU A 109 1.21 3.00 6.57
CA LEU A 109 0.04 2.74 7.42
C LEU A 109 -1.27 3.13 6.72
N GLN A 110 -1.26 4.26 6.00
CA GLN A 110 -2.41 4.70 5.23
C GLN A 110 -2.78 3.69 4.13
N ALA A 111 -1.82 2.94 3.59
CA ALA A 111 -2.08 1.90 2.59
C ALA A 111 -2.90 0.76 3.18
N VAL A 112 -2.58 0.37 4.43
CA VAL A 112 -3.31 -0.65 5.17
C VAL A 112 -4.73 -0.17 5.52
N ILE A 113 -4.91 1.12 5.80
CA ILE A 113 -6.23 1.70 6.13
C ILE A 113 -7.12 1.84 4.89
N ALA A 114 -6.53 2.13 3.73
CA ALA A 114 -7.24 2.37 2.48
C ALA A 114 -7.59 1.08 1.70
N ALA A 115 -6.95 -0.04 2.03
CA ALA A 115 -7.20 -1.36 1.44
C ALA A 115 -8.43 -2.05 2.06
#